data_AF-A0AAE9DR56-F1
#
_entry.id   AF-A0AAE9DR56-F1
#
_cell.length_a   1.000
_cell.length_b   1.000
_cell.length_c   1.000
_cell.angle_alpha   90.00
_cell.angle_beta   90.00
_cell.angle_gamma   90.00
#
_symmetry.space_group_name_H-M   'P 1'
#
loop_
_entity.id
_entity.type
_entity.pdbx_description
1 polymer ?
#
loop_
_entity_poly.entity_id
_entity_poly.type
_entity_poly.pdbx_seq_one_letter_code
_entity_poly.pdbx_strand_id
1 'polypeptide(L)' 'MSAIENMKPTREAPQLKTVEEDDNEDVEEDSTGIEEKDIELVISQANTTRNKAIRALKDADNDIVNAIMSLTM' A
#
# COMPACT_ATOMS: atom_id res chain seq x y z
N MET A 1 38.98 33.85 8.17
CA MET A 1 37.89 33.73 7.18
C MET A 1 37.77 32.25 6.85
N SER A 2 36.82 31.57 7.50
CA SER A 2 35.62 30.95 6.89
C SER A 2 35.95 29.69 6.07
N ALA A 3 35.26 28.56 6.16
CA ALA A 3 34.20 28.04 7.02
C ALA A 3 33.96 26.58 6.52
N ILE A 4 33.62 25.65 7.43
CA ILE A 4 32.69 24.50 7.22
C ILE A 4 33.18 23.44 6.18
N GLU A 5 33.27 22.14 6.49
CA GLU A 5 32.10 21.28 6.58
C GLU A 5 32.40 19.93 7.25
N ASN A 6 31.77 19.72 8.41
CA ASN A 6 31.43 18.40 8.92
C ASN A 6 30.15 17.95 8.20
N MET A 7 30.13 16.83 7.50
CA MET A 7 28.88 16.13 7.21
C MET A 7 29.10 14.62 7.11
N LYS A 8 28.31 13.90 7.91
CA LYS A 8 28.33 12.45 8.16
C LYS A 8 27.93 11.63 6.92
N PRO A 9 28.29 10.34 6.83
CA PRO A 9 27.73 9.45 5.82
C PRO A 9 26.34 9.02 6.27
N THR A 10 25.29 9.44 5.57
CA THR A 10 23.94 8.90 5.77
C THR A 10 23.45 8.24 4.50
N ARG A 11 23.70 6.93 4.45
CA ARG A 11 22.82 5.85 3.97
C ARG A 11 21.58 6.33 3.19
N GLU A 12 21.66 6.27 1.87
CA GLU A 12 20.48 6.15 1.01
C GLU A 12 20.54 4.77 0.34
N ALA A 13 19.72 3.85 0.84
CA ALA A 13 19.29 2.71 0.07
C ALA A 13 18.02 3.15 -0.66
N PRO A 14 17.99 3.25 -2.00
CA PRO A 14 16.74 3.39 -2.70
C PRO A 14 16.12 2.01 -2.75
N GLN A 15 15.34 1.71 -1.72
CA GLN A 15 14.43 0.58 -1.73
C GLN A 15 13.04 1.19 -1.84
N LEU A 16 12.48 1.14 -3.05
CA LEU A 16 11.16 0.57 -3.32
C LEU A 16 10.77 0.95 -4.75
N LYS A 17 10.86 -0.10 -5.58
CA LYS A 17 10.06 -0.40 -6.76
C LYS A 17 9.00 0.67 -7.08
N THR A 18 9.26 1.34 -8.20
CA THR A 18 8.27 1.73 -9.21
C THR A 18 6.93 1.02 -9.00
N VAL A 19 6.01 1.73 -8.36
CA VAL A 19 4.58 1.44 -8.44
C VAL A 19 4.22 1.74 -9.89
N GLU A 20 3.99 0.68 -10.65
CA GLU A 20 3.53 0.77 -12.03
C GLU A 20 2.17 1.47 -12.03
N GLU A 21 2.14 2.60 -12.73
CA GLU A 21 0.95 3.36 -13.08
C GLU A 21 0.02 2.44 -13.90
N ASP A 22 -1.10 2.00 -13.31
CA ASP A 22 -2.25 1.43 -14.03
C ASP A 22 -3.53 2.16 -13.61
N ASP A 23 -3.55 3.46 -13.94
CA ASP A 23 -4.61 4.22 -14.64
C ASP A 23 -6.09 3.82 -14.45
N ASN A 24 -6.55 3.49 -13.23
CA ASN A 24 -7.98 3.44 -12.87
C ASN A 24 -8.23 3.74 -11.37
N GLU A 25 -7.47 4.65 -10.77
CA GLU A 25 -7.48 4.93 -9.32
C GLU A 25 -8.31 6.15 -8.88
N ASP A 26 -9.01 6.85 -9.79
CA ASP A 26 -9.68 8.13 -9.47
C ASP A 26 -11.00 8.00 -8.69
N VAL A 27 -11.40 6.78 -8.29
CA VAL A 27 -12.51 6.57 -7.36
C VAL A 27 -11.92 6.16 -6.02
N GLU A 28 -11.80 7.11 -5.10
CA GLU A 28 -11.54 6.80 -3.69
C GLU A 28 -12.65 5.87 -3.20
N GLU A 29 -12.29 4.60 -2.98
CA GLU A 29 -13.23 3.63 -2.43
C GLU A 29 -13.47 3.95 -0.94
N ASP A 30 -14.74 4.06 -0.54
CA ASP A 30 -15.11 4.36 0.83
C ASP A 30 -14.60 3.27 1.78
N SER A 31 -13.64 3.58 2.66
CA SER A 31 -13.12 2.63 3.65
C SER A 31 -13.88 2.68 4.98
N THR A 32 -15.07 3.30 5.03
CA THR A 32 -15.86 3.39 6.25
C THR A 32 -16.24 2.00 6.77
N GLY A 33 -15.82 1.68 7.99
CA GLY A 33 -16.08 0.37 8.61
C GLY A 33 -15.06 -0.72 8.28
N ILE A 34 -14.02 -0.39 7.51
CA ILE A 34 -12.89 -1.28 7.21
C ILE A 34 -11.68 -0.84 8.04
N GLU A 35 -10.99 -1.78 8.67
CA GLU A 35 -9.76 -1.46 9.38
C GLU A 35 -8.62 -1.15 8.40
N GLU A 36 -7.94 -0.02 8.60
CA GLU A 36 -6.76 0.33 7.77
C GLU A 36 -5.68 -0.75 7.83
N LYS A 37 -5.61 -1.46 8.96
CA LYS A 37 -4.68 -2.59 9.13
C LYS A 37 -4.95 -3.72 8.14
N ASP A 38 -6.22 -4.00 7.89
CA ASP A 38 -6.63 -5.06 6.97
C ASP A 38 -6.33 -4.66 5.53
N ILE A 39 -6.59 -3.40 5.18
CA ILE A 39 -6.26 -2.82 3.87
C ILE A 39 -4.75 -2.93 3.61
N GLU A 40 -3.90 -2.51 4.56
CA GLU A 40 -2.43 -2.62 4.41
C GLU A 40 -1.96 -4.07 4.26
N LEU A 41 -2.53 -4.99 5.04
CA LEU A 41 -2.19 -6.41 4.97
C LEU A 41 -2.58 -7.01 3.62
N VAL A 42 -3.76 -6.66 3.09
CA VAL A 42 -4.22 -7.07 1.75
C VAL A 42 -3.32 -6.49 0.66
N ILE A 43 -2.98 -5.20 0.72
CA ILE A 43 -2.04 -4.55 -0.22
C ILE A 43 -0.70 -5.28 -0.24
N SER A 44 -0.15 -5.57 0.95
CA SER A 44 1.19 -6.16 1.11
C SER A 44 1.24 -7.62 0.69
N GLN A 45 0.23 -8.42 1.06
CA GLN A 45 0.20 -9.86 0.77
C GLN A 45 -0.31 -10.17 -0.63
N ALA A 46 -1.27 -9.40 -1.14
CA ALA A 46 -1.84 -9.59 -2.46
C ALA A 46 -1.21 -8.72 -3.56
N ASN A 47 -0.24 -7.87 -3.21
CA ASN A 47 0.47 -6.99 -4.13
C ASN A 47 -0.51 -6.17 -5.00
N THR A 48 -1.47 -5.55 -4.33
CA THR A 48 -2.60 -4.84 -4.96
C THR A 48 -2.64 -3.37 -4.53
N THR A 49 -3.48 -2.56 -5.16
CA THR A 49 -3.66 -1.14 -4.80
C THR A 49 -4.69 -0.98 -3.68
N ARG A 50 -4.69 0.19 -3.01
CA ARG A 50 -5.60 0.48 -1.88
C ARG A 50 -7.06 0.30 -2.26
N ASN A 51 -7.48 0.82 -3.40
CA ASN A 51 -8.87 0.71 -3.87
C ASN A 51 -9.26 -0.76 -4.13
N LYS A 52 -8.37 -1.55 -4.73
CA LYS A 52 -8.61 -2.99 -4.95
C LYS A 52 -8.69 -3.76 -3.64
N ALA A 53 -7.85 -3.42 -2.66
CA ALA A 53 -7.91 -4.00 -1.32
C ALA A 53 -9.21 -3.66 -0.58
N ILE A 54 -9.63 -2.40 -0.61
CA ILE A 54 -10.90 -1.95 0.00
C ILE A 54 -12.09 -2.68 -0.62
N ARG A 55 -12.13 -2.78 -1.95
CA ARG A 55 -13.20 -3.47 -2.65
C ARG A 55 -13.22 -4.96 -2.34
N ALA A 56 -12.07 -5.63 -2.31
CA ALA A 56 -11.97 -7.03 -1.92
C ALA A 56 -12.43 -7.27 -0.48
N LEU A 57 -12.10 -6.36 0.45
CA LEU A 57 -12.58 -6.42 1.83
C LEU A 57 -14.10 -6.21 1.91
N LYS A 58 -14.67 -5.28 1.16
CA LYS A 58 -16.13 -5.10 1.09
C LYS A 58 -16.84 -6.34 0.54
N ASP A 59 -16.33 -6.89 -0.56
CA ASP A 59 -16.91 -8.07 -1.21
C ASP A 59 -16.77 -9.32 -0.33
N ALA A 60 -15.82 -9.32 0.60
CA ALA A 60 -15.58 -10.37 1.59
C ALA A 60 -16.18 -10.07 2.98
N ASP A 61 -17.07 -9.07 3.13
CA ASP A 61 -17.68 -8.68 4.41
C ASP A 61 -16.63 -8.37 5.53
N ASN A 62 -15.53 -7.70 5.15
CA ASN A 62 -14.33 -7.43 5.96
C ASN A 62 -13.55 -8.68 6.40
N ASP A 63 -13.77 -9.85 5.79
CA ASP A 63 -12.94 -11.03 6.01
C ASP A 63 -11.61 -10.89 5.25
N ILE A 64 -10.57 -10.56 6.00
CA ILE A 64 -9.22 -10.38 5.46
C ILE A 64 -8.67 -11.63 4.77
N VAL A 65 -8.99 -12.84 5.26
CA VAL A 65 -8.47 -14.09 4.70
C VAL A 65 -9.12 -14.31 3.33
N ASN A 66 -10.44 -14.15 3.25
CA ASN A 66 -11.15 -14.26 1.98
C ASN A 66 -10.74 -13.16 0.99
N ALA A 67 -10.53 -11.93 1.45
CA ALA A 67 -10.05 -10.84 0.59
C ALA A 67 -8.65 -11.13 0.00
N ILE A 68 -7.70 -11.59 0.83
CA ILE A 68 -6.35 -11.98 0.38
C ILE A 68 -6.43 -13.16 -0.58
N MET A 69 -7.23 -14.19 -0.26
CA MET A 69 -7.41 -15.36 -1.13
C MET A 69 -8.02 -14.96 -2.48
N SER A 70 -8.99 -14.05 -2.50
CA SER A 70 -9.62 -13.58 -3.74
C SER A 70 -8.69 -12.74 -4.63
N LEU A 71 -7.63 -12.14 -4.08
CA LEU A 71 -6.70 -11.29 -4.82
C LEU A 71 -5.38 -11.99 -5.19
N THR A 72 -5.05 -13.11 -4.55
CA THR A 72 -3.81 -13.87 -4.78
C THR A 72 -4.00 -15.14 -5.61
N MET A 73 -5.25 -15.60 -5.77
CA MET A 73 -5.59 -16.79 -6.55
C MET A 73 -5.92 -16.48 -8.00
#